data_AF-A0A0R3QFB8-F1
#
_entry.id   AF-A0A0R3QFB8-F1
#
_cell.length_a   1.000
_cell.length_b   1.000
_cell.length_c   1.000
_cell.angle_alpha   90.00
_cell.angle_beta   90.00
_cell.angle_gamma   90.00
#
_symmetry.space_group_name_H-M   'P 1'
#
loop_
_entity.id
_entity.type
_entity.pdbx_description
1 polymer ?
#
loop_
_entity_poly.entity_id
_entity_poly.type
_entity_poly.pdbx_seq_one_letter_code
_entity_poly.pdbx_strand_id
1 'polypeptide(L)'
;LVRKAEFNADPFAHEFGIAINPAMTEVKGRVLNAPKLLYGGRTKATALPNQGVWDMRGKQFHTGVEVKVWAIACFAQQQHVKENDLRNFTTQLQRISNDAGMPIMGQPCFCKYAVGVDQVEPMFKYLKTSFVNIQLVCVVLPGKTPVYAEVKRVGDTVLGIATQCVQAKNVIKTTPQTLSNLCLKMNVKLGGVNSILLPAVRPRIFTEPVIFLGCDITHP
;
A
#
# COMPACT_ATOMS: atom_id res chain seq x y z
N LEU A 1 -30.52 -20.94 10.38
CA LEU A 1 -30.57 -20.29 11.71
C LEU A 1 -31.98 -19.83 12.04
N VAL A 2 -32.59 -18.90 11.28
CA VAL A 2 -33.98 -18.43 11.52
C VAL A 2 -35.01 -19.57 11.58
N ARG A 3 -34.96 -20.54 10.65
CA ARG A 3 -35.84 -21.72 10.69
C ARG A 3 -35.69 -22.63 11.91
N LYS A 4 -34.51 -22.65 12.54
CA LYS A 4 -34.23 -23.47 13.74
C LYS A 4 -34.52 -22.72 15.05
N ALA A 5 -34.64 -21.40 14.97
CA ALA A 5 -34.88 -20.55 16.13
C ALA A 5 -36.37 -20.47 16.49
N GLU A 6 -37.26 -20.94 15.60
CA GLU A 6 -38.71 -21.07 15.85
C GLU A 6 -39.34 -19.82 16.48
N PHE A 7 -38.96 -18.63 16.01
CA PHE A 7 -39.43 -17.38 16.60
C PHE A 7 -40.96 -17.20 16.59
N ASN A 8 -41.68 -17.92 15.73
CA ASN A 8 -43.14 -17.93 15.73
C ASN A 8 -43.74 -18.78 16.87
N ALA A 9 -42.92 -19.59 17.54
CA ALA A 9 -43.27 -20.34 18.75
C ALA A 9 -42.80 -19.60 20.03
N ASP A 10 -42.20 -18.41 19.90
CA ASP A 10 -41.82 -17.59 21.05
C ASP A 10 -43.08 -16.99 21.70
N PRO A 11 -43.36 -17.30 22.98
CA PRO A 11 -44.59 -16.85 23.64
C PRO A 11 -44.63 -15.32 23.82
N PHE A 12 -43.48 -14.68 23.99
CA PHE A 12 -43.41 -13.22 24.11
C PHE A 12 -43.61 -12.57 22.75
N ALA A 13 -43.03 -13.10 21.67
CA ALA A 13 -43.30 -12.57 20.32
C ALA A 13 -44.80 -12.67 19.98
N HIS A 14 -45.43 -13.79 20.34
CA HIS A 14 -46.85 -14.01 20.14
C HIS A 14 -47.72 -13.03 20.96
N GLU A 15 -47.41 -12.80 22.24
CA GLU A 15 -48.15 -11.85 23.10
C GLU A 15 -48.15 -10.42 22.53
N PHE A 16 -47.08 -10.03 21.85
CA PHE A 16 -46.95 -8.73 21.20
C PHE A 16 -47.44 -8.72 19.73
N GLY A 17 -48.03 -9.81 19.24
CA GLY A 17 -48.55 -9.91 17.86
C GLY A 17 -47.46 -9.89 16.78
N ILE A 18 -46.22 -10.25 17.12
CA ILE A 18 -45.09 -10.27 16.20
C ILE A 18 -45.05 -11.62 15.47
N ALA A 19 -45.06 -11.58 14.14
CA ALA A 19 -44.89 -12.75 13.29
C ALA A 19 -43.64 -12.60 12.41
N ILE A 20 -42.81 -13.64 12.36
CA ILE A 20 -41.53 -13.64 11.64
C ILE A 20 -41.61 -14.58 10.43
N ASN A 21 -41.39 -14.03 9.24
CA ASN A 21 -41.25 -14.83 8.02
C ASN A 21 -39.89 -15.53 8.02
N PRO A 22 -39.82 -16.87 7.90
CA PRO A 22 -38.56 -17.59 7.88
C PRO A 22 -37.78 -17.48 6.55
N ALA A 23 -38.37 -16.87 5.52
CA ALA A 23 -37.71 -16.58 4.25
C ALA A 23 -37.06 -15.20 4.25
N MET A 24 -35.88 -15.08 3.63
CA MET A 24 -35.24 -13.78 3.42
C MET A 24 -36.09 -12.92 2.48
N THR A 25 -36.15 -11.63 2.75
CA THR A 25 -36.81 -10.66 1.87
C THR A 25 -36.09 -10.60 0.52
N GLU A 26 -36.84 -10.76 -0.57
CA GLU A 26 -36.31 -10.61 -1.93
C GLU A 26 -36.11 -9.13 -2.27
N VAL A 27 -34.94 -8.79 -2.80
CA VAL A 27 -34.59 -7.42 -3.19
C VAL A 27 -33.98 -7.43 -4.59
N LYS A 28 -34.41 -6.48 -5.43
CA LYS A 28 -33.83 -6.28 -6.77
C LYS A 28 -32.58 -5.39 -6.68
N GLY A 29 -31.42 -5.97 -6.94
CA GLY A 29 -30.14 -5.25 -7.00
C GLY A 29 -29.82 -4.67 -8.39
N ARG A 30 -28.82 -3.79 -8.45
CA ARG A 30 -28.20 -3.30 -9.69
C ARG A 30 -26.69 -3.49 -9.62
N VAL A 31 -26.08 -3.95 -10.71
CA VAL A 31 -24.62 -4.01 -10.87
C VAL A 31 -24.19 -2.79 -11.69
N LEU A 32 -23.42 -1.91 -11.06
CA LEU A 32 -22.92 -0.70 -11.74
C LEU A 32 -21.72 -1.04 -12.63
N ASN A 33 -21.59 -0.33 -13.76
CA ASN A 33 -20.44 -0.45 -14.63
C ASN A 33 -19.18 0.09 -13.94
N ALA A 34 -18.08 -0.64 -14.04
CA ALA A 34 -16.79 -0.20 -13.50
C ALA A 34 -16.24 1.01 -14.29
N PRO A 35 -15.66 2.02 -13.62
CA PRO A 35 -15.03 3.12 -14.31
C PRO A 35 -13.72 2.67 -14.98
N LYS A 36 -13.41 3.25 -16.13
CA LYS A 36 -12.09 3.10 -16.75
C LYS A 36 -11.05 3.91 -15.98
N LEU A 37 -9.90 3.30 -15.74
CA LEU A 37 -8.72 3.92 -15.15
C LEU A 37 -7.75 4.36 -16.25
N LEU A 38 -7.11 5.50 -16.06
CA LEU A 38 -6.06 6.03 -16.92
C LEU A 38 -4.71 5.97 -16.20
N TYR A 39 -3.73 5.39 -16.90
CA TYR A 39 -2.32 5.31 -16.52
C TYR A 39 -1.48 6.29 -17.34
N GLY A 40 -0.21 6.44 -16.97
CA GLY A 40 0.71 7.39 -17.58
C GLY A 40 1.67 6.75 -18.57
N GLY A 41 2.90 7.26 -18.56
CA GLY A 41 3.93 6.90 -19.54
C GLY A 41 3.59 7.33 -20.97
N ARG A 42 4.37 6.82 -21.93
CA ARG A 42 4.17 7.14 -23.36
C ARG A 42 2.85 6.61 -23.92
N THR A 43 2.40 5.46 -23.42
CA THR A 43 1.22 4.76 -23.95
C THR A 43 -0.09 5.29 -23.38
N LYS A 44 -0.07 6.00 -22.24
CA LYS A 44 -1.27 6.45 -21.50
C LYS A 44 -2.34 5.36 -21.43
N ALA A 45 -1.90 4.15 -21.07
CA ALA A 45 -2.74 2.95 -21.12
C ALA A 45 -3.99 3.09 -20.25
N THR A 46 -5.08 2.44 -20.66
CA THR A 46 -6.30 2.37 -19.83
C THR A 46 -6.49 0.99 -19.26
N ALA A 47 -7.09 0.89 -18.07
CA ALA A 47 -7.53 -0.37 -17.49
C ALA A 47 -9.04 -0.33 -17.22
N LEU A 48 -9.75 -1.39 -17.61
CA LEU A 48 -11.14 -1.59 -17.23
C LEU A 48 -11.17 -2.71 -16.17
N PRO A 49 -11.61 -2.42 -14.93
CA PRO A 49 -11.74 -3.45 -13.92
C PRO A 49 -12.72 -4.55 -14.34
N ASN A 50 -12.34 -5.81 -14.09
CA ASN A 50 -13.20 -6.97 -14.28
C ASN A 50 -13.45 -7.62 -12.92
N GLN A 51 -14.72 -7.75 -12.54
CA GLN A 51 -15.13 -8.27 -11.22
C GLN A 51 -14.37 -7.59 -10.05
N GLY A 52 -14.15 -6.27 -10.16
CA GLY A 52 -13.45 -5.47 -9.15
C GLY A 52 -11.93 -5.55 -9.17
N VAL A 53 -11.32 -6.27 -10.13
CA VAL A 53 -9.86 -6.48 -10.20
C VAL A 53 -9.29 -5.97 -11.52
N TRP A 54 -8.08 -5.43 -11.46
CA TRP A 54 -7.25 -5.09 -12.62
C TRP A 54 -5.77 -5.24 -12.27
N ASP A 55 -4.90 -5.26 -13.28
CA ASP A 55 -3.45 -5.34 -13.09
C ASP A 55 -2.69 -4.16 -13.71
N MET A 56 -1.42 -4.05 -13.31
CA MET A 56 -0.46 -3.05 -13.78
C MET A 56 0.40 -3.50 -14.97
N ARG A 57 0.18 -4.71 -15.52
CA ARG A 57 1.07 -5.24 -16.57
C ARG A 57 0.97 -4.39 -17.82
N GLY A 58 2.13 -3.97 -18.34
CA GLY A 58 2.25 -3.08 -19.50
C GLY A 58 1.80 -1.63 -19.24
N LYS A 59 1.67 -1.20 -17.98
CA LYS A 59 1.18 0.13 -17.60
C LYS A 59 2.20 0.82 -16.69
N GLN A 60 2.38 2.12 -16.89
CA GLN A 60 3.21 2.96 -16.04
C GLN A 60 2.34 3.88 -15.19
N PHE A 61 2.79 4.29 -14.02
CA PHE A 61 2.06 5.23 -13.17
C PHE A 61 1.70 6.51 -13.93
N HIS A 62 0.54 7.09 -13.62
CA HIS A 62 0.11 8.37 -14.18
C HIS A 62 1.18 9.45 -13.98
N THR A 63 1.67 9.54 -12.75
CA THR A 63 2.79 10.40 -12.36
C THR A 63 3.70 9.57 -11.48
N GLY A 64 4.76 9.02 -12.07
CA GLY A 64 5.77 8.26 -11.36
C GLY A 64 6.88 9.17 -10.83
N VAL A 65 7.33 8.90 -9.60
CA VAL A 65 8.44 9.65 -8.99
C VAL A 65 9.78 8.99 -9.31
N GLU A 66 10.76 9.79 -9.70
CA GLU A 66 12.15 9.35 -9.85
C GLU A 66 12.84 9.32 -8.47
N VAL A 67 13.32 8.15 -8.05
CA VAL A 67 13.97 7.94 -6.75
C VAL A 67 15.48 7.91 -6.95
N LYS A 68 16.17 8.97 -6.53
CA LYS A 68 17.63 9.16 -6.67
C LYS A 68 18.40 8.85 -5.41
N VAL A 69 17.93 9.39 -4.28
CA VAL A 69 18.62 9.27 -2.99
C VAL A 69 17.76 8.44 -2.06
N TRP A 70 18.16 7.19 -1.84
CA TRP A 70 17.42 6.24 -1.03
C TRP A 70 18.35 5.30 -0.29
N ALA A 71 17.87 4.73 0.83
CA ALA A 71 18.65 3.87 1.69
C ALA A 71 17.90 2.56 2.01
N ILE A 72 18.66 1.55 2.43
CA ILE A 72 18.17 0.31 3.03
C ILE A 72 18.66 0.23 4.48
N ALA A 73 17.73 0.08 5.41
CA ALA A 73 18.01 -0.24 6.81
C ALA A 73 17.47 -1.63 7.13
N CYS A 74 18.36 -2.60 7.39
CA CYS A 74 17.97 -3.98 7.65
C CYS A 74 17.96 -4.29 9.15
N PHE A 75 16.78 -4.42 9.74
CA PHE A 75 16.60 -4.83 11.14
C PHE A 75 16.38 -6.34 11.31
N ALA A 76 16.56 -7.11 10.24
CA ALA A 76 16.66 -8.56 10.30
C ALA A 76 18.12 -8.97 10.53
N GLN A 77 18.33 -10.08 11.23
CA GLN A 77 19.68 -10.60 11.45
C GLN A 77 20.33 -11.01 10.12
N GLN A 78 21.62 -10.68 9.96
CA GLN A 78 22.38 -10.95 8.74
C GLN A 78 22.46 -12.45 8.38
N GLN A 79 22.37 -13.33 9.37
CA GLN A 79 22.29 -14.79 9.13
C GLN A 79 21.00 -15.21 8.40
N HIS A 80 19.90 -14.47 8.59
CA HIS A 80 18.60 -14.75 7.97
C HIS A 80 18.37 -13.99 6.67
N VAL A 81 18.82 -12.73 6.61
CA VAL A 81 18.79 -11.91 5.39
C VAL A 81 20.22 -11.60 5.03
N LYS A 82 20.76 -12.29 4.02
CA LYS A 82 22.15 -12.14 3.59
C LYS A 82 22.28 -10.89 2.71
N GLU A 83 23.50 -10.39 2.56
CA GLU A 83 23.77 -9.26 1.67
C GLU A 83 23.38 -9.55 0.22
N ASN A 84 23.51 -10.81 -0.21
CA ASN A 84 23.07 -11.23 -1.54
C ASN A 84 21.54 -11.14 -1.70
N ASP A 85 20.77 -11.40 -0.63
CA ASP A 85 19.31 -11.26 -0.65
C ASP A 85 18.92 -9.78 -0.82
N LEU A 86 19.60 -8.87 -0.10
CA LEU A 86 19.39 -7.43 -0.24
C LEU A 86 19.76 -6.92 -1.64
N ARG A 87 20.86 -7.43 -2.22
CA ARG A 87 21.29 -7.10 -3.58
C ARG A 87 20.28 -7.59 -4.62
N ASN A 88 19.85 -8.84 -4.51
CA ASN A 88 18.86 -9.42 -5.41
C ASN A 88 17.51 -8.69 -5.31
N PHE A 89 17.05 -8.41 -4.08
CA PHE A 89 15.87 -7.61 -3.84
C PHE A 89 15.97 -6.24 -4.51
N THR A 90 17.10 -5.55 -4.35
CA THR A 90 17.36 -4.23 -4.96
C THR A 90 17.26 -4.30 -6.48
N THR A 91 17.96 -5.24 -7.11
CA THR A 91 17.93 -5.41 -8.57
C THR A 91 16.51 -5.69 -9.10
N GLN A 92 15.77 -6.59 -8.45
CA GLN A 92 14.40 -6.91 -8.86
C GLN A 92 13.44 -5.73 -8.63
N LEU A 93 13.59 -5.02 -7.50
CA LEU A 93 12.80 -3.83 -7.21
C LEU A 93 13.07 -2.73 -8.24
N GLN A 94 14.33 -2.47 -8.58
CA GLN A 94 14.70 -1.49 -9.61
C GLN A 94 14.06 -1.82 -10.95
N ARG A 95 14.14 -3.09 -11.39
CA ARG A 95 13.50 -3.56 -12.63
C ARG A 95 12.00 -3.27 -12.64
N ILE A 96 11.28 -3.74 -11.61
CA ILE A 96 9.82 -3.58 -11.52
C ILE A 96 9.42 -2.11 -11.37
N SER A 97 10.19 -1.32 -10.63
CA SER A 97 9.96 0.11 -10.45
C SER A 97 10.10 0.89 -11.77
N ASN A 98 11.10 0.54 -12.57
CA ASN A 98 11.33 1.12 -13.89
C ASN A 98 10.20 0.74 -14.87
N ASP A 99 9.79 -0.53 -14.88
CA ASP A 99 8.65 -1.00 -15.70
C ASP A 99 7.35 -0.28 -15.32
N ALA A 100 7.18 0.07 -14.05
CA ALA A 100 6.04 0.83 -13.54
C ALA A 100 6.16 2.35 -13.74
N GLY A 101 7.27 2.86 -14.29
CA GLY A 101 7.49 4.30 -14.51
C GLY A 101 7.88 5.09 -13.26
N MET A 102 8.34 4.43 -12.20
CA MET A 102 8.91 5.03 -10.97
C MET A 102 10.38 4.60 -10.86
N PRO A 103 11.29 5.13 -11.70
CA PRO A 103 12.65 4.62 -11.77
C PRO A 103 13.41 4.86 -10.44
N ILE A 104 13.96 3.79 -9.87
CA ILE A 104 14.90 3.84 -8.75
C ILE A 104 16.33 3.85 -9.32
N MET A 105 16.97 5.01 -9.22
CA MET A 105 18.27 5.29 -9.82
C MET A 105 19.40 4.85 -8.89
N GLY A 106 20.38 4.14 -9.45
CA GLY A 106 21.61 3.76 -8.75
C GLY A 106 21.40 2.82 -7.55
N GLN A 107 22.51 2.42 -6.93
CA GLN A 107 22.48 1.65 -5.68
C GLN A 107 22.03 2.54 -4.51
N PRO A 108 21.48 1.96 -3.43
CA PRO A 108 21.14 2.75 -2.25
C PRO A 108 22.38 3.45 -1.70
N CYS A 109 22.25 4.71 -1.29
CA CYS A 109 23.37 5.51 -0.76
C CYS A 109 23.86 4.98 0.60
N PHE A 110 23.03 4.17 1.27
CA PHE A 110 23.34 3.51 2.53
C PHE A 110 22.62 2.15 2.59
N CYS A 111 23.34 1.10 3.01
CA CYS A 111 22.79 -0.23 3.23
C CYS A 111 23.49 -0.87 4.44
N LYS A 112 22.82 -0.92 5.59
CA LYS A 112 23.39 -1.49 6.84
C LYS A 112 22.38 -2.31 7.61
N TYR A 113 22.92 -3.26 8.37
CA TYR A 113 22.19 -3.99 9.39
C TYR A 113 22.16 -3.19 10.69
N ALA A 114 21.05 -3.29 11.43
CA ALA A 114 20.93 -2.83 12.80
C ALA A 114 20.06 -3.79 13.60
N VAL A 115 20.18 -3.74 14.91
CA VAL A 115 19.40 -4.57 15.83
C VAL A 115 18.94 -3.68 16.97
N GLY A 116 17.68 -3.84 17.37
CA GLY A 116 17.10 -3.06 18.45
C GLY A 116 16.32 -1.83 17.97
N VAL A 117 15.40 -1.40 18.83
CA VAL A 117 14.51 -0.24 18.60
C VAL A 117 15.29 1.08 18.77
N ASP A 118 16.23 1.08 19.71
CA ASP A 118 17.13 2.17 20.06
C ASP A 118 18.01 2.64 18.89
N GLN A 119 18.25 1.79 17.90
CA GLN A 119 19.06 2.12 16.73
C GLN A 119 18.30 2.88 15.63
N VAL A 120 16.96 2.94 15.69
CA VAL A 120 16.15 3.56 14.62
C VAL A 120 16.40 5.06 14.54
N GLU A 121 16.23 5.79 15.64
CA GLU A 121 16.34 7.25 15.65
C GLU A 121 17.76 7.75 15.33
N PRO A 122 18.85 7.21 15.93
CA PRO A 122 20.21 7.61 15.60
C PRO A 122 20.55 7.36 14.13
N MET A 123 20.15 6.20 13.59
CA MET A 123 20.38 5.87 12.18
C MET A 123 19.65 6.84 11.25
N PHE A 124 18.38 7.15 11.53
CA PHE A 124 17.61 8.07 10.68
C PHE A 124 18.13 9.51 10.77
N LYS A 125 18.57 9.96 11.95
CA LYS A 125 19.25 11.26 12.10
C LYS A 125 20.50 11.31 11.22
N TYR A 126 21.35 10.28 11.31
CA TYR A 126 22.54 10.17 10.47
C TYR A 126 22.20 10.20 8.98
N LEU A 127 21.17 9.45 8.56
CA LEU A 127 20.74 9.42 7.16
C LEU A 127 20.30 10.81 6.67
N LYS A 128 19.51 11.53 7.48
CA LYS A 128 19.01 12.88 7.15
C LYS A 128 20.13 13.90 7.05
N THR A 129 21.13 13.82 7.93
CA THR A 129 22.25 14.78 7.95
C THR A 129 23.29 14.49 6.89
N SER A 130 23.53 13.21 6.58
CA SER A 130 24.64 12.78 5.71
C SER A 130 24.24 12.71 4.23
N PHE A 131 22.96 12.47 3.94
CA PHE A 131 22.46 12.34 2.57
C PHE A 131 21.42 13.42 2.29
N VAL A 132 21.90 14.51 1.68
CA VAL A 132 21.06 15.64 1.26
C VAL A 132 19.93 15.12 0.37
N ASN A 133 18.69 15.56 0.66
CA ASN A 133 17.48 15.17 -0.07
C ASN A 133 17.20 13.66 -0.09
N ILE A 134 17.51 12.92 0.98
CA ILE A 134 17.08 11.52 1.10
C ILE A 134 15.55 11.41 0.91
N GLN A 135 15.14 10.67 -0.12
CA GLN A 135 13.73 10.55 -0.51
C GLN A 135 13.05 9.41 0.23
N LEU A 136 13.74 8.28 0.44
CA LEU A 136 13.12 7.08 0.98
C LEU A 136 14.11 6.23 1.80
N VAL A 137 13.64 5.69 2.92
CA VAL A 137 14.30 4.59 3.63
C VAL A 137 13.46 3.32 3.50
N CYS A 138 13.99 2.31 2.81
CA CYS A 138 13.42 0.97 2.76
C CYS A 138 13.89 0.18 3.99
N VAL A 139 12.95 -0.22 4.85
CA VAL A 139 13.26 -0.84 6.14
C VAL A 139 12.90 -2.32 6.11
N VAL A 140 13.89 -3.20 6.22
CA VAL A 140 13.67 -4.66 6.27
C VAL A 140 13.43 -5.09 7.71
N LEU A 141 12.32 -5.78 7.97
CA LEU A 141 11.91 -6.22 9.31
C LEU A 141 11.80 -7.75 9.39
N PRO A 142 12.19 -8.39 10.51
CA PRO A 142 12.15 -9.86 10.62
C PRO A 142 10.73 -10.45 10.72
N GLY A 143 9.71 -9.62 10.94
CA GLY A 143 8.33 -10.06 11.17
C GLY A 143 7.57 -9.04 12.01
N LYS A 144 6.77 -9.52 12.98
CA LYS A 144 6.17 -8.65 14.00
C LYS A 144 7.27 -8.20 14.97
N THR A 145 7.46 -6.90 15.11
CA THR A 145 8.51 -6.31 15.94
C THR A 145 8.12 -4.90 16.40
N PRO A 146 8.50 -4.46 17.61
CA PRO A 146 8.31 -3.08 18.06
C PRO A 146 9.04 -2.06 17.19
N VAL A 147 10.08 -2.48 16.46
CA VAL A 147 10.84 -1.61 15.52
C VAL A 147 9.93 -0.97 14.48
N TYR A 148 8.84 -1.64 14.05
CA TYR A 148 7.91 -1.05 13.08
C TYR A 148 7.27 0.24 13.62
N ALA A 149 6.76 0.21 14.85
CA ALA A 149 6.13 1.37 15.46
C ALA A 149 7.13 2.53 15.62
N GLU A 150 8.36 2.22 16.01
CA GLU A 150 9.41 3.23 16.15
C GLU A 150 9.86 3.82 14.82
N VAL A 151 10.00 3.02 13.77
CA VAL A 151 10.28 3.50 12.41
C VAL A 151 9.19 4.47 11.95
N LYS A 152 7.93 4.18 12.27
CA LYS A 152 6.80 5.05 11.96
C LYS A 152 6.79 6.32 12.78
N ARG A 153 7.02 6.23 14.09
CA ARG A 153 7.18 7.41 14.96
C ARG A 153 8.29 8.32 14.44
N VAL A 154 9.50 7.79 14.25
CA VAL A 154 10.67 8.57 13.82
C VAL A 154 10.50 9.11 12.41
N GLY A 155 10.10 8.27 11.46
CA GLY A 155 9.94 8.65 10.06
C GLY A 155 8.81 9.66 9.85
N ASP A 156 7.62 9.38 10.38
CA ASP A 156 6.41 10.13 10.05
C ASP A 156 6.23 11.37 10.97
N THR A 157 6.73 11.33 12.22
CA THR A 157 6.48 12.41 13.21
C THR A 157 7.72 13.21 13.63
N VAL A 158 8.90 12.58 13.72
CA VAL A 158 10.11 13.25 14.26
C VAL A 158 10.95 13.88 13.16
N LEU A 159 11.21 13.13 12.09
CA LEU A 159 12.18 13.53 11.05
C LEU A 159 11.55 13.81 9.69
N GLY A 160 10.32 13.36 9.42
CA GLY A 160 9.63 13.59 8.16
C GLY A 160 10.31 12.91 6.96
N ILE A 161 10.79 11.67 7.14
CA ILE A 161 11.44 10.88 6.09
C ILE A 161 10.48 9.78 5.66
N ALA A 162 10.21 9.66 4.35
CA ALA A 162 9.35 8.61 3.86
C ALA A 162 9.95 7.22 4.15
N THR A 163 9.14 6.32 4.72
CA THR A 163 9.56 4.96 5.08
C THR A 163 8.75 3.90 4.34
N GLN A 164 9.43 2.89 3.80
CA GLN A 164 8.79 1.69 3.26
C GLN A 164 9.30 0.44 3.97
N CYS A 165 8.51 -0.09 4.90
CA CYS A 165 8.82 -1.34 5.57
C CYS A 165 8.52 -2.55 4.67
N VAL A 166 9.39 -3.56 4.70
CA VAL A 166 9.21 -4.84 4.01
C VAL A 166 9.60 -5.98 4.95
N GLN A 167 8.83 -7.06 4.97
CA GLN A 167 9.17 -8.23 5.77
C GLN A 167 10.34 -8.99 5.13
N ALA A 168 11.25 -9.51 5.95
CA ALA A 168 12.43 -10.27 5.54
C ALA A 168 12.09 -11.39 4.54
N LYS A 169 11.00 -12.14 4.77
CA LYS A 169 10.55 -13.20 3.85
C LYS A 169 10.28 -12.71 2.41
N ASN A 170 9.81 -11.46 2.26
CA ASN A 170 9.52 -10.85 0.96
C ASN A 170 10.77 -10.25 0.29
N VAL A 171 11.86 -10.08 1.06
CA VAL A 171 13.19 -9.70 0.56
C VAL A 171 13.95 -10.94 0.10
N ILE A 172 13.95 -12.00 0.93
CA ILE A 172 14.60 -13.28 0.63
C ILE A 172 13.96 -13.92 -0.60
N LYS A 173 12.63 -13.94 -0.68
CA LYS A 173 11.88 -14.48 -1.81
C LYS A 173 10.94 -13.43 -2.39
N THR A 174 11.43 -12.72 -3.40
CA THR A 174 10.65 -11.72 -4.11
C THR A 174 9.68 -12.37 -5.10
N THR A 175 8.54 -11.73 -5.33
CA THR A 175 7.64 -12.02 -6.45
C THR A 175 7.33 -10.73 -7.19
N PRO A 176 7.14 -10.75 -8.53
CA PRO A 176 6.81 -9.54 -9.29
C PRO A 176 5.58 -8.82 -8.76
N GLN A 177 4.55 -9.57 -8.34
CA GLN A 177 3.34 -9.01 -7.76
C GLN A 177 3.60 -8.27 -6.44
N THR A 178 4.40 -8.85 -5.53
CA THR A 178 4.75 -8.21 -4.26
C THR A 178 5.55 -6.93 -4.49
N LEU A 179 6.51 -6.95 -5.41
CA LEU A 179 7.32 -5.77 -5.75
C LEU A 179 6.49 -4.68 -6.44
N SER A 180 5.58 -5.05 -7.33
CA SER A 180 4.63 -4.11 -7.95
C SER A 180 3.74 -3.44 -6.89
N ASN A 181 3.21 -4.23 -5.95
CA ASN A 181 2.45 -3.70 -4.81
C ASN A 181 3.27 -2.82 -3.87
N LEU A 182 4.59 -3.05 -3.78
CA LEU A 182 5.51 -2.18 -3.05
C LEU A 182 5.70 -0.85 -3.76
N CYS A 183 5.89 -0.87 -5.08
CA CYS A 183 6.02 0.32 -5.91
C CYS A 183 4.76 1.20 -5.84
N LEU A 184 3.57 0.61 -5.82
CA LEU A 184 2.31 1.34 -5.62
C LEU A 184 2.32 2.18 -4.33
N LYS A 185 2.91 1.65 -3.25
CA LYS A 185 3.02 2.34 -1.96
C LYS A 185 4.13 3.38 -1.96
N MET A 186 5.29 3.05 -2.53
CA MET A 186 6.44 3.95 -2.60
C MET A 186 6.11 5.20 -3.43
N ASN A 187 5.50 5.03 -4.59
CA ASN A 187 5.16 6.15 -5.48
C ASN A 187 4.26 7.17 -4.76
N VAL A 188 3.19 6.70 -4.10
CA VAL A 188 2.26 7.57 -3.37
C VAL A 188 2.94 8.27 -2.19
N LYS A 189 3.79 7.57 -1.42
CA LYS A 189 4.55 8.17 -0.31
C LYS A 189 5.51 9.27 -0.74
N LEU A 190 5.94 9.22 -2.00
CA LEU A 190 6.84 10.21 -2.58
C LEU A 190 6.09 11.29 -3.38
N GLY A 191 4.75 11.33 -3.31
CA GLY A 191 3.91 12.33 -3.97
C GLY A 191 3.48 11.99 -5.39
N GLY A 192 3.73 10.77 -5.87
CA GLY A 192 3.30 10.28 -7.17
C GLY A 192 1.82 9.92 -7.23
N VAL A 193 1.30 9.84 -8.47
CA VAL A 193 -0.07 9.43 -8.78
C VAL A 193 -0.02 8.11 -9.54
N ASN A 194 -0.56 7.04 -8.95
CA ASN A 194 -0.53 5.71 -9.59
C ASN A 194 -1.42 5.65 -10.83
N SER A 195 -2.67 6.09 -10.71
CA SER A 195 -3.66 6.15 -11.79
C SER A 195 -4.72 7.18 -11.45
N ILE A 196 -5.51 7.58 -12.44
CA ILE A 196 -6.68 8.44 -12.26
C ILE A 196 -7.91 7.80 -12.89
N LEU A 197 -9.10 8.27 -12.51
CA LEU A 197 -10.31 7.98 -13.28
C LEU A 197 -10.18 8.59 -14.68
N LEU A 198 -10.52 7.84 -15.73
CA LEU A 198 -10.49 8.36 -17.09
C LEU A 198 -11.36 9.64 -17.15
N PRO A 199 -10.83 10.81 -17.56
CA PRO A 199 -11.53 12.08 -17.43
C PRO A 199 -12.94 12.09 -18.01
N ALA A 200 -13.16 11.38 -19.12
CA ALA A 200 -14.43 11.29 -19.84
C ALA A 200 -15.52 10.46 -19.13
N VAL A 201 -15.17 9.62 -18.15
CA VAL A 201 -16.17 8.83 -17.39
C VAL A 201 -16.53 9.45 -16.04
N ARG A 202 -15.98 10.63 -15.72
CA ARG A 202 -16.24 11.32 -14.46
C ARG A 202 -17.64 11.93 -14.45
N PRO A 203 -18.38 11.86 -13.33
CA PRO A 203 -19.69 12.50 -13.20
C PRO A 203 -19.59 14.03 -13.25
N ARG A 204 -20.72 14.70 -13.53
CA ARG A 204 -20.81 16.17 -13.67
C ARG A 204 -20.31 16.93 -12.44
N ILE A 205 -20.33 16.36 -11.24
CA ILE A 205 -19.79 17.01 -10.03
C ILE A 205 -18.32 17.45 -10.17
N PHE A 206 -17.56 16.83 -11.07
CA PHE A 206 -16.16 17.21 -11.35
C PHE A 206 -16.00 18.41 -12.30
N THR A 207 -17.08 19.04 -12.77
CA THR A 207 -16.99 20.25 -13.64
C THR A 207 -16.62 21.51 -12.87
N GLU A 208 -16.81 21.50 -11.56
CA GLU A 208 -16.41 22.56 -10.65
C GLU A 208 -15.43 22.01 -9.61
N PRO A 209 -14.61 22.86 -8.96
CA PRO A 209 -13.72 22.41 -7.89
C PRO A 209 -14.50 21.74 -6.75
N VAL A 210 -14.21 20.46 -6.50
CA VAL A 210 -14.82 19.65 -5.44
C VAL A 210 -13.74 19.00 -4.58
N ILE A 211 -13.99 18.93 -3.27
CA ILE A 211 -13.14 18.23 -2.29
C ILE A 211 -13.86 16.99 -1.75
N PHE A 212 -13.13 15.87 -1.65
CA PHE A 212 -13.61 14.65 -1.03
C PHE A 212 -12.99 14.51 0.36
N LEU A 213 -13.82 14.37 1.40
CA LEU A 213 -13.39 14.20 2.77
C LEU A 213 -13.77 12.79 3.26
N GLY A 214 -12.81 12.08 3.85
CA GLY A 214 -13.05 10.82 4.54
C GLY A 214 -12.77 10.99 6.02
N CYS A 215 -13.67 10.49 6.87
CA CYS A 215 -13.54 10.53 8.32
C CYS A 215 -13.84 9.13 8.88
N ASP A 216 -13.02 8.67 9.81
CA ASP A 216 -13.16 7.39 10.50
C ASP A 216 -12.76 7.55 11.97
N ILE A 217 -13.40 6.80 12.87
CA ILE A 217 -13.09 6.77 14.30
C ILE A 217 -12.82 5.32 14.67
N THR A 218 -11.60 5.04 15.14
CA THR A 218 -11.23 3.74 15.69
C THR A 218 -11.26 3.82 17.22
N HIS A 219 -12.10 3.01 17.84
CA HIS A 219 -12.15 2.87 19.29
C HIS A 219 -11.08 1.89 19.81
N PRO A 220 -10.57 2.05 21.04
CA PRO A 220 -9.58 1.16 21.67
C PRO A 220 -10.02 -0.31 21.77
#